data_AF-A0A5E8HJI3-F1
#
_entry.id   AF-A0A5E8HJI3-F1
#
_cell.length_a   1.000
_cell.length_b   1.000
_cell.length_c   1.000
_cell.angle_alpha   90.00
_cell.angle_beta   90.00
_cell.angle_gamma   90.00
#
_symmetry.space_group_name_H-M   'P 1'
#
loop_
_entity.id
_entity.type
_entity.pdbx_description
1 polymer ?
#
loop_
_entity_poly.entity_id
_entity_poly.type
_entity_poly.pdbx_seq_one_letter_code
_entity_poly.pdbx_strand_id
1 'polypeptide(L)'
;MHPQTTCQSLTSRYRDSGSAYVVKASSLYDISEKSVKERASMPVRTKKSRERDYLILDIHYLHVILLLEAYEIKRTEEMVLWLKDLDNDAKKDILVSIEILKEFGPRLGRPHVDTITGSKIKNLKELRVNSKNRPFRIFFVFDPKRNAILLIGGNKATSKKFYPNMIKKSEELYSEYLGDL
;
A
#
# COMPACT_ATOMS: atom_id res chain seq x y z
N MET A 1 44.03 -16.73 -51.63
CA MET A 1 44.51 -16.42 -50.26
C MET A 1 43.66 -17.19 -49.27
N HIS A 2 44.33 -17.72 -48.27
CA HIS A 2 43.89 -18.68 -47.25
C HIS A 2 43.17 -17.94 -46.09
N PRO A 3 42.67 -18.60 -45.02
CA PRO A 3 41.25 -18.98 -44.90
C PRO A 3 40.63 -18.79 -43.48
N GLN A 4 39.36 -19.20 -43.30
CA GLN A 4 38.70 -19.74 -42.06
C GLN A 4 38.60 -18.80 -40.81
N THR A 5 37.69 -18.92 -39.82
CA THR A 5 36.94 -20.05 -39.25
C THR A 5 35.77 -19.54 -38.37
N THR A 6 34.60 -20.18 -38.54
CA THR A 6 33.55 -20.69 -37.63
C THR A 6 33.37 -20.27 -36.14
N CYS A 7 32.10 -20.45 -35.71
CA CYS A 7 31.56 -20.91 -34.41
C CYS A 7 31.22 -19.88 -33.33
N GLN A 8 30.22 -20.05 -32.46
CA GLN A 8 28.92 -20.74 -32.41
C GLN A 8 28.31 -20.31 -31.06
N SER A 9 26.98 -20.18 -31.03
CA SER A 9 26.03 -20.22 -29.90
C SER A 9 26.52 -20.65 -28.50
N LEU A 10 25.99 -20.05 -27.42
CA LEU A 10 25.71 -20.66 -26.09
C LEU A 10 24.83 -19.63 -25.29
N THR A 11 23.51 -19.75 -25.11
CA THR A 11 22.68 -20.56 -24.18
C THR A 11 22.97 -20.46 -22.68
N SER A 12 21.87 -20.48 -21.89
CA SER A 12 21.73 -20.79 -20.44
C SER A 12 21.80 -19.58 -19.50
N ARG A 13 20.77 -19.12 -18.77
CA ARG A 13 19.82 -19.74 -17.81
C ARG A 13 20.47 -20.56 -16.69
N TYR A 14 20.30 -20.06 -15.46
CA TYR A 14 19.99 -20.75 -14.18
C TYR A 14 20.97 -21.80 -13.61
N ARG A 15 21.55 -21.55 -12.41
CA ARG A 15 21.11 -22.12 -11.10
C ARG A 15 22.07 -21.83 -9.93
N ASP A 16 21.46 -21.69 -8.75
CA ASP A 16 21.93 -22.06 -7.40
C ASP A 16 23.16 -21.33 -6.83
N SER A 17 23.29 -21.02 -5.54
CA SER A 17 22.66 -21.47 -4.31
C SER A 17 23.09 -20.49 -3.19
N GLY A 18 22.36 -20.47 -2.08
CA GLY A 18 22.53 -19.46 -1.04
C GLY A 18 23.78 -19.55 -0.17
N SER A 19 23.84 -18.53 0.69
CA SER A 19 24.55 -18.44 1.97
C SER A 19 26.01 -17.99 1.98
N ALA A 20 26.24 -17.07 2.94
CA ALA A 20 27.50 -16.66 3.55
C ALA A 20 28.41 -15.69 2.78
N TYR A 21 28.15 -14.39 2.95
CA TYR A 21 29.25 -13.45 3.19
C TYR A 21 29.00 -12.72 4.50
N VAL A 22 29.44 -13.35 5.59
CA VAL A 22 29.85 -12.64 6.79
C VAL A 22 31.05 -11.79 6.40
N VAL A 23 30.81 -10.52 6.04
CA VAL A 23 31.92 -9.58 5.83
C VAL A 23 32.49 -9.28 7.21
N LYS A 24 33.66 -9.85 7.50
CA LYS A 24 34.46 -9.57 8.70
C LYS A 24 34.56 -8.05 8.91
N ALA A 25 34.27 -7.58 10.12
CA ALA A 25 34.29 -6.17 10.52
C ALA A 25 35.65 -5.46 10.28
N SER A 26 36.72 -6.20 10.02
CA SER A 26 38.03 -5.64 9.63
C SER A 26 38.05 -5.05 8.21
N SER A 27 37.12 -5.43 7.33
CA SER A 27 37.02 -4.91 5.96
C SER A 27 36.49 -3.47 5.91
N LEU A 28 35.66 -3.06 6.90
CA LEU A 28 35.06 -1.72 6.91
C LEU A 28 36.09 -0.62 7.20
N TYR A 29 37.17 -0.92 7.94
CA TYR A 29 38.26 0.04 8.17
C TYR A 29 39.15 0.23 6.93
N ASP A 30 39.40 -0.83 6.15
CA ASP A 30 40.14 -0.74 4.89
C ASP A 30 39.35 0.00 3.79
N ILE A 31 38.02 -0.13 3.79
CA ILE A 31 37.13 0.62 2.88
C ILE A 31 37.14 2.12 3.25
N SER A 32 37.29 2.46 4.53
CA SER A 32 37.41 3.83 5.02
C SER A 32 38.68 4.51 4.48
N GLU A 33 39.86 3.89 4.59
CA GLU A 33 41.10 4.51 4.13
C GLU A 33 41.17 4.67 2.60
N LYS A 34 40.66 3.68 1.84
CA LYS A 34 40.56 3.81 0.37
C LYS A 34 39.60 4.92 -0.02
N SER A 35 38.44 5.04 0.64
CA SER A 35 37.46 6.11 0.36
C SER A 35 37.97 7.50 0.73
N VAL A 36 38.76 7.63 1.80
CA VAL A 36 39.36 8.90 2.22
C VAL A 36 40.43 9.37 1.22
N LYS A 37 41.27 8.47 0.71
CA LYS A 37 42.29 8.80 -0.30
C LYS A 37 41.69 9.13 -1.68
N GLU A 38 40.61 8.47 -2.07
CA GLU A 38 39.86 8.82 -3.29
C GLU A 38 39.16 10.19 -3.19
N ARG A 39 38.64 10.55 -2.01
CA ARG A 39 38.01 11.87 -1.76
C ARG A 39 38.99 13.05 -1.90
N ALA A 40 40.29 12.84 -1.70
CA ALA A 40 41.30 13.88 -1.86
C ALA A 40 41.65 14.17 -3.34
N SER A 41 41.30 13.28 -4.27
CA SER A 41 41.57 13.41 -5.71
C SER A 41 40.32 13.65 -6.56
N MET A 42 39.14 13.75 -5.94
CA MET A 42 37.91 14.03 -6.65
C MET A 42 37.76 15.54 -6.93
N PRO A 43 37.33 15.95 -8.14
CA PRO A 43 37.07 17.35 -8.42
C PRO A 43 36.02 17.88 -7.43
N VAL A 44 36.25 19.09 -6.90
CA VAL A 44 35.33 19.77 -5.99
C VAL A 44 33.96 19.89 -6.67
N ARG A 45 33.05 18.97 -6.32
CA ARG A 45 31.70 18.94 -6.86
C ARG A 45 30.98 20.20 -6.39
N THR A 46 30.46 20.96 -7.34
CA THR A 46 29.82 22.26 -7.09
C THR A 46 28.67 22.12 -6.11
N LYS A 47 28.43 23.13 -5.24
CA LYS A 47 27.38 23.12 -4.18
C LYS A 47 26.02 22.58 -4.65
N LYS A 48 25.67 22.83 -5.92
CA LYS A 48 24.43 22.39 -6.58
C LYS A 48 24.24 20.87 -6.66
N SER A 49 25.31 20.08 -6.54
CA SER A 49 25.21 18.61 -6.53
C SER A 49 24.94 18.04 -5.14
N ARG A 50 25.42 18.68 -4.06
CA ARG A 50 25.18 18.20 -2.68
C ARG A 50 23.72 18.41 -2.26
N GLU A 51 23.09 19.50 -2.68
CA GLU A 51 21.66 19.77 -2.36
C GLU A 51 20.71 18.72 -2.92
N ARG A 52 21.02 18.13 -4.09
CA ARG A 52 20.18 17.07 -4.69
C ARG A 52 20.24 15.76 -3.91
N ASP A 53 21.38 15.44 -3.33
CA ASP A 53 21.57 14.20 -2.56
C ASP A 53 20.75 14.25 -1.26
N TYR A 54 20.66 15.41 -0.59
CA TYR A 54 19.73 15.62 0.53
C TYR A 54 18.27 15.59 0.10
N LEU A 55 17.92 16.19 -1.03
CA LEU A 55 16.54 16.17 -1.53
C LEU A 55 16.04 14.75 -1.82
N ILE A 56 16.90 13.89 -2.40
CA ILE A 56 16.56 12.49 -2.68
C ILE A 56 16.48 11.68 -1.38
N LEU A 57 17.42 11.87 -0.44
CA LEU A 57 17.37 11.20 0.86
C LEU A 57 16.15 11.63 1.68
N ASP A 58 15.79 12.91 1.67
CA ASP A 58 14.62 13.47 2.36
C ASP A 58 13.32 12.94 1.75
N ILE A 59 13.21 12.88 0.42
CA ILE A 59 12.05 12.28 -0.25
C ILE A 59 11.94 10.79 0.07
N HIS A 60 13.05 10.03 0.01
CA HIS A 60 13.04 8.62 0.36
C HIS A 60 12.69 8.41 1.83
N TYR A 61 13.21 9.24 2.74
CA TYR A 61 12.96 9.14 4.18
C TYR A 61 11.51 9.52 4.51
N LEU A 62 10.96 10.56 3.88
CA LEU A 62 9.53 10.90 3.95
C LEU A 62 8.64 9.77 3.39
N HIS A 63 9.01 9.16 2.27
CA HIS A 63 8.28 8.02 1.71
C HIS A 63 8.32 6.81 2.64
N VAL A 64 9.49 6.50 3.21
CA VAL A 64 9.68 5.38 4.15
C VAL A 64 8.89 5.61 5.43
N ILE A 65 8.91 6.83 5.99
CA ILE A 65 8.08 7.18 7.16
C ILE A 65 6.59 7.07 6.84
N LEU A 66 6.15 7.59 5.69
CA LEU A 66 4.75 7.50 5.25
C LEU A 66 4.30 6.03 5.07
N LEU A 67 5.17 5.16 4.56
CA LEU A 67 4.92 3.73 4.40
C LEU A 67 4.85 2.99 5.75
N LEU A 68 5.55 3.45 6.79
CA LEU A 68 5.47 2.90 8.15
C LEU A 68 4.20 3.37 8.90
N GLU A 69 3.52 4.41 8.38
CA GLU A 69 2.30 4.98 8.92
C GLU A 69 1.01 4.62 8.13
N ALA A 70 1.06 3.57 7.31
CA ALA A 70 -0.13 3.05 6.63
C ALA A 70 -1.02 2.20 7.58
N TYR A 71 -2.34 2.41 7.54
CA TYR A 71 -3.32 1.62 8.28
C TYR A 71 -3.34 0.18 7.76
N GLU A 72 -3.66 -0.79 8.59
CA GLU A 72 -3.92 -2.16 8.13
C GLU A 72 -5.37 -2.30 7.67
N ILE A 73 -5.60 -3.02 6.56
CA ILE A 73 -6.96 -3.28 6.07
C ILE A 73 -7.43 -4.66 6.51
N LYS A 74 -8.40 -4.68 7.44
CA LYS A 74 -9.13 -5.88 7.84
C LYS A 74 -10.47 -5.94 7.12
N ARG A 75 -10.96 -7.15 6.86
CA ARG A 75 -12.16 -7.40 6.06
C ARG A 75 -12.94 -8.54 6.68
N THR A 76 -14.25 -8.37 6.81
CA THR A 76 -15.18 -9.46 7.11
C THR A 76 -15.31 -10.42 5.91
N GLU A 77 -15.86 -11.60 6.15
CA GLU A 77 -16.15 -12.54 5.08
C GLU A 77 -17.15 -11.96 4.07
N GLU A 78 -18.21 -11.30 4.54
CA GLU A 78 -19.22 -10.66 3.67
C GLU A 78 -18.62 -9.61 2.75
N MET A 79 -17.66 -8.82 3.23
CA MET A 79 -16.96 -7.86 2.39
C MET A 79 -16.16 -8.56 1.29
N VAL A 80 -15.47 -9.66 1.62
CA VAL A 80 -14.69 -10.44 0.65
C VAL A 80 -15.59 -11.09 -0.39
N LEU A 81 -16.69 -11.72 0.03
CA LEU A 81 -17.65 -12.35 -0.87
C LEU A 81 -18.29 -11.32 -1.79
N TRP A 82 -18.78 -10.22 -1.24
CA TRP A 82 -19.35 -9.13 -2.04
C TRP A 82 -18.37 -8.58 -3.08
N LEU A 83 -17.11 -8.35 -2.69
CA LEU A 83 -16.09 -7.85 -3.61
C LEU A 83 -15.76 -8.86 -4.72
N LYS A 84 -15.77 -10.17 -4.42
CA LYS A 84 -15.53 -11.25 -5.40
C LYS A 84 -16.58 -11.29 -6.50
N ASP A 85 -17.83 -10.93 -6.19
CA ASP A 85 -18.95 -10.98 -7.14
C ASP A 85 -19.02 -9.79 -8.11
N LEU A 86 -18.21 -8.75 -7.89
CA LEU A 86 -18.17 -7.57 -8.76
C LEU A 86 -17.41 -7.84 -10.08
N ASP A 87 -17.73 -7.05 -11.11
CA ASP A 87 -16.93 -7.00 -12.34
C ASP A 87 -15.55 -6.36 -12.10
N ASN A 88 -14.64 -6.57 -13.06
CA ASN A 88 -13.25 -6.16 -12.94
C ASN A 88 -13.06 -4.64 -12.81
N ASP A 89 -13.91 -3.84 -13.45
CA ASP A 89 -13.80 -2.38 -13.36
C ASP A 89 -14.15 -1.90 -11.95
N ALA A 90 -15.27 -2.38 -11.41
CA ALA A 90 -15.66 -2.08 -10.04
C ALA A 90 -14.61 -2.54 -9.03
N LYS A 91 -14.09 -3.77 -9.17
CA LYS A 91 -13.01 -4.30 -8.32
C LYS A 91 -11.79 -3.39 -8.33
N LYS A 92 -11.33 -2.98 -9.52
CA LYS A 92 -10.16 -2.11 -9.67
C LYS A 92 -10.34 -0.77 -8.97
N ASP A 93 -11.46 -0.10 -9.22
CA ASP A 93 -11.73 1.22 -8.63
C ASP A 93 -11.86 1.16 -7.10
N ILE A 94 -12.47 0.08 -6.59
CA ILE A 94 -12.58 -0.17 -5.16
C ILE A 94 -11.23 -0.45 -4.53
N LEU A 95 -10.40 -1.31 -5.13
CA LEU A 95 -9.06 -1.63 -4.61
C LEU A 95 -8.15 -0.39 -4.56
N VAL A 96 -8.20 0.46 -5.59
CA VAL A 96 -7.49 1.76 -5.57
C VAL A 96 -7.97 2.63 -4.41
N SER A 97 -9.29 2.71 -4.19
CA SER A 97 -9.85 3.50 -3.10
C SER A 97 -9.49 2.94 -1.72
N ILE A 98 -9.36 1.62 -1.58
CA ILE A 98 -8.89 0.97 -0.36
C ILE A 98 -7.41 1.28 -0.09
N GLU A 99 -6.56 1.33 -1.13
CA GLU A 99 -5.15 1.70 -0.93
C GLU A 99 -5.00 3.16 -0.50
N ILE A 100 -5.83 4.06 -1.05
CA ILE A 100 -5.90 5.45 -0.57
C ILE A 100 -6.38 5.49 0.90
N LEU A 101 -7.39 4.69 1.26
CA LEU A 101 -7.87 4.61 2.65
C LEU A 101 -6.76 4.13 3.60
N LYS A 102 -5.97 3.14 3.16
CA LYS A 102 -4.85 2.57 3.89
C LYS A 102 -3.74 3.61 4.12
N GLU A 103 -3.39 4.38 3.10
CA GLU A 103 -2.34 5.39 3.15
C GLU A 103 -2.73 6.59 4.02
N PHE A 104 -3.95 7.12 3.85
CA PHE A 104 -4.36 8.37 4.50
C PHE A 104 -5.07 8.15 5.85
N GLY A 105 -5.63 6.97 6.08
CA GLY A 105 -6.32 6.63 7.32
C GLY A 105 -7.42 7.66 7.68
N PRO A 106 -7.56 8.04 8.96
CA PRO A 106 -8.56 9.00 9.43
C PRO A 106 -8.46 10.40 8.81
N ARG A 107 -7.34 10.75 8.18
CA ARG A 107 -7.18 12.04 7.47
C ARG A 107 -7.93 12.05 6.14
N LEU A 108 -8.34 10.89 5.62
CA LEU A 108 -9.13 10.80 4.40
C LEU A 108 -10.57 11.25 4.69
N GLY A 109 -10.98 12.35 4.06
CA GLY A 109 -12.31 12.93 4.17
C GLY A 109 -13.07 12.94 2.85
N ARG A 110 -14.04 13.85 2.73
CA ARG A 110 -14.78 14.05 1.47
C ARG A 110 -13.83 14.50 0.34
N PRO A 111 -14.06 14.05 -0.91
CA PRO A 111 -15.24 13.29 -1.39
C PRO A 111 -15.17 11.77 -1.19
N HIS A 112 -14.05 11.23 -0.70
CA HIS A 112 -13.78 9.79 -0.64
C HIS A 112 -14.41 9.10 0.56
N VAL A 113 -14.41 9.75 1.73
CA VAL A 113 -14.95 9.19 2.97
C VAL A 113 -16.00 10.12 3.55
N ASP A 114 -17.01 9.53 4.18
CA ASP A 114 -18.00 10.23 4.99
C ASP A 114 -18.29 9.48 6.29
N THR A 115 -18.89 10.17 7.25
CA THR A 115 -19.36 9.55 8.50
C THR A 115 -20.83 9.18 8.36
N ILE A 116 -21.18 7.95 8.77
CA ILE A 116 -22.55 7.46 8.78
C ILE A 116 -23.22 7.83 10.10
N THR A 117 -24.40 8.44 10.00
CA THR A 117 -25.25 8.78 11.15
C THR A 117 -26.35 7.76 11.35
N GLY A 118 -26.86 7.63 12.58
CA GLY A 118 -28.00 6.76 12.89
C GLY A 118 -27.63 5.30 13.15
N SER A 119 -26.33 5.00 13.27
CA SER A 119 -25.85 3.70 13.77
C SER A 119 -25.51 3.78 15.26
N LYS A 120 -25.60 2.64 15.94
CA LYS A 120 -25.05 2.42 17.30
C LYS A 120 -23.52 2.48 17.31
N ILE A 121 -22.86 2.18 16.19
CA ILE A 121 -21.41 2.33 16.04
C ILE A 121 -21.09 3.82 15.85
N LYS A 122 -20.48 4.44 16.87
CA LYS A 122 -20.25 5.90 16.92
C LYS A 122 -19.36 6.43 15.79
N ASN A 123 -18.42 5.63 15.29
CA ASN A 123 -17.44 6.01 14.28
C ASN A 123 -17.60 5.21 12.98
N LEU A 124 -18.83 4.77 12.66
CA LEU A 124 -19.12 4.12 11.38
C LEU A 124 -18.92 5.10 10.22
N LYS A 125 -18.18 4.67 9.20
CA LYS A 125 -17.83 5.48 8.03
C LYS A 125 -18.22 4.77 6.75
N GLU A 126 -18.34 5.53 5.67
CA GLU A 126 -18.45 5.00 4.31
C GLU A 126 -17.26 5.44 3.46
N LEU A 127 -16.67 4.50 2.73
CA LEU A 127 -15.80 4.76 1.59
C LEU A 127 -16.67 4.86 0.34
N ARG A 128 -16.48 5.93 -0.43
CA ARG A 128 -17.31 6.34 -1.55
C ARG A 128 -16.55 6.15 -2.84
N VAL A 129 -16.98 5.15 -3.62
CA VAL A 129 -16.38 4.81 -4.90
C VAL A 129 -17.45 4.96 -6.00
N ASN A 130 -17.11 5.61 -7.10
CA ASN A 130 -17.97 5.68 -8.27
C ASN A 130 -17.26 4.96 -9.41
N SER A 131 -17.87 3.90 -9.94
CA SER A 131 -17.31 3.12 -11.06
C SER A 131 -18.35 3.00 -12.16
N LYS A 132 -18.05 3.53 -13.36
CA LYS A 132 -18.98 3.57 -14.51
C LYS A 132 -20.40 4.02 -14.12
N ASN A 133 -20.51 5.16 -13.43
CA ASN A 133 -21.77 5.73 -12.91
C ASN A 133 -22.50 4.88 -11.84
N ARG A 134 -21.86 3.84 -11.29
CA ARG A 134 -22.39 3.05 -10.18
C ARG A 134 -21.77 3.52 -8.86
N PRO A 135 -22.58 4.05 -7.92
CA PRO A 135 -22.09 4.52 -6.63
C PRO A 135 -21.94 3.36 -5.64
N PHE A 136 -20.74 2.82 -5.51
CA PHE A 136 -20.39 1.83 -4.49
C PHE A 136 -20.09 2.51 -3.15
N ARG A 137 -20.60 1.96 -2.06
CA ARG A 137 -20.33 2.39 -0.68
C ARG A 137 -19.87 1.20 0.13
N ILE A 138 -18.75 1.37 0.83
CA ILE A 138 -18.18 0.34 1.70
C ILE A 138 -18.20 0.88 3.11
N PHE A 139 -18.90 0.22 4.01
CA PHE A 139 -19.04 0.64 5.40
C PHE A 139 -17.89 0.05 6.20
N PHE A 140 -17.26 0.88 7.02
CA PHE A 140 -16.06 0.51 7.75
C PHE A 140 -15.89 1.29 9.05
N VAL A 141 -15.00 0.81 9.90
CA VAL A 141 -14.63 1.43 11.18
C VAL A 141 -13.11 1.54 11.28
N PHE A 142 -12.61 2.65 11.83
CA PHE A 142 -11.22 2.74 12.27
C PHE A 142 -11.11 2.33 13.74
N ASP A 143 -10.14 1.48 14.07
CA ASP A 143 -9.83 1.14 15.45
C ASP A 143 -8.59 1.90 15.98
N PRO A 144 -8.36 1.92 17.31
CA PRO A 144 -7.17 2.54 17.90
C PRO A 144 -5.85 1.85 17.54
N LYS A 145 -5.88 0.61 17.04
CA LYS A 145 -4.71 -0.19 16.63
C LYS A 145 -4.33 0.05 15.17
N ARG A 146 -4.81 1.15 14.57
CA ARG A 146 -4.56 1.54 13.18
C ARG A 146 -5.06 0.54 12.15
N ASN A 147 -6.17 -0.13 12.43
CA ASN A 147 -6.91 -0.93 11.46
C ASN A 147 -8.07 -0.13 10.86
N ALA A 148 -8.28 -0.27 9.55
CA ALA A 148 -9.54 0.00 8.90
C ALA A 148 -10.26 -1.34 8.67
N ILE A 149 -11.35 -1.56 9.39
CA ILE A 149 -12.14 -2.79 9.34
C ILE A 149 -13.29 -2.59 8.36
N LEU A 150 -13.15 -3.13 7.15
CA LEU A 150 -14.17 -3.09 6.11
C LEU A 150 -15.26 -4.14 6.41
N LEU A 151 -16.47 -3.68 6.70
CA LEU A 151 -17.58 -4.51 7.18
C LEU A 151 -18.42 -5.06 6.03
N ILE A 152 -18.89 -4.19 5.13
CA ILE A 152 -19.75 -4.60 4.01
C ILE A 152 -19.74 -3.56 2.91
N GLY A 153 -19.90 -3.99 1.66
CA GLY A 153 -20.06 -3.10 0.52
C GLY A 153 -21.40 -3.28 -0.18
N GLY A 154 -21.79 -2.26 -0.94
CA GLY A 154 -22.98 -2.33 -1.78
C GLY A 154 -23.07 -1.21 -2.81
N ASN A 155 -23.87 -1.42 -3.85
CA ASN A 155 -24.21 -0.38 -4.82
C ASN A 155 -25.41 0.43 -4.31
N LYS A 156 -25.19 1.70 -3.99
CA LYS A 156 -26.22 2.60 -3.45
C LYS A 156 -27.42 2.79 -4.39
N ALA A 157 -27.25 2.59 -5.70
CA ALA A 157 -28.32 2.80 -6.67
C ALA A 157 -29.40 1.70 -6.65
N THR A 158 -29.19 0.56 -5.99
CA THR A 158 -30.08 -0.61 -6.09
C THR A 158 -31.32 -0.55 -5.19
N SER A 159 -31.33 0.27 -4.13
CA SER A 159 -32.43 0.28 -3.17
C SER A 159 -32.62 1.62 -2.46
N LYS A 160 -33.89 2.00 -2.25
CA LYS A 160 -34.25 3.16 -1.40
C LYS A 160 -33.91 2.93 0.08
N LYS A 161 -33.87 1.67 0.53
CA LYS A 161 -33.52 1.28 1.91
C LYS A 161 -32.05 0.92 2.08
N PHE A 162 -31.18 1.39 1.17
CA PHE A 162 -29.75 1.09 1.18
C PHE A 162 -29.10 1.38 2.54
N TYR A 163 -29.20 2.61 3.04
CA TYR A 163 -28.54 3.01 4.30
C TYR A 163 -29.06 2.24 5.52
N PRO A 164 -30.38 2.16 5.79
CA PRO A 164 -30.87 1.39 6.94
C PRO A 164 -30.42 -0.08 6.93
N ASN A 165 -30.42 -0.73 5.76
CA ASN A 165 -30.01 -2.12 5.63
C ASN A 165 -28.49 -2.29 5.85
N MET A 166 -27.69 -1.43 5.25
CA MET A 166 -26.23 -1.44 5.39
C MET A 166 -25.80 -1.14 6.82
N ILE A 167 -26.46 -0.20 7.50
CA ILE A 167 -26.22 0.12 8.92
C ILE A 167 -26.50 -1.12 9.78
N LYS A 168 -27.69 -1.72 9.63
CA LYS A 168 -28.08 -2.90 10.41
C LYS A 168 -27.07 -4.03 10.27
N LYS A 169 -26.70 -4.37 9.02
CA LYS A 169 -25.73 -5.44 8.77
C LYS A 169 -24.32 -5.07 9.27
N SER A 170 -23.92 -3.81 9.19
CA SER A 170 -22.63 -3.35 9.75
C SER A 170 -22.59 -3.48 11.27
N GLU A 171 -23.69 -3.21 11.97
CA GLU A 171 -23.81 -3.39 13.42
C GLU A 171 -23.65 -4.85 13.84
N GLU A 172 -24.30 -5.77 13.11
CA GLU A 172 -24.19 -7.21 13.33
C GLU A 172 -22.73 -7.67 13.14
N LEU A 173 -22.14 -7.32 11.99
CA LEU A 173 -20.78 -7.73 11.64
C LEU A 173 -19.71 -7.16 12.57
N TYR A 174 -19.87 -5.92 13.01
CA TYR A 174 -18.92 -5.33 13.93
C TYR A 174 -19.04 -5.94 15.33
N SER A 175 -20.25 -6.29 15.76
CA SER A 175 -20.45 -7.01 17.02
C SER A 175 -19.78 -8.39 17.01
N GLU A 176 -19.87 -9.11 15.89
CA GLU A 176 -19.20 -10.39 15.69
C GLU A 176 -17.68 -10.23 15.71
N TYR A 177 -17.15 -9.27 14.93
CA TYR A 177 -15.72 -8.96 14.92
C TYR A 177 -15.14 -8.64 16.31
N LEU A 178 -15.92 -7.96 17.17
CA LEU A 178 -15.51 -7.68 18.55
C LEU A 178 -15.58 -8.89 19.48
N GLY A 179 -16.42 -9.88 19.19
CA GLY A 179 -16.51 -11.13 19.95
C GLY A 179 -15.34 -12.08 19.69
N ASP A 180 -14.72 -11.97 18.51
CA ASP A 180 -13.59 -12.79 18.07
C ASP A 180 -12.20 -12.23 18.47
N LEU A 181 -12.15 -11.04 19.09
CA LEU A 181 -10.92 -10.37 19.56
C LEU A 181 -10.48 -10.85 20.95
#